data_AF-A0A2C9KIR5-F1
#
_entry.id   AF-A0A2C9KIR5-F1
#
_cell.length_a   1.000
_cell.length_b   1.000
_cell.length_c   1.000
_cell.angle_alpha   90.00
_cell.angle_beta   90.00
_cell.angle_gamma   90.00
#
_symmetry.space_group_name_H-M   'P 1'
#
loop_
_entity.id
_entity.type
_entity.pdbx_description
1 polymer ?
#
loop_
_entity_poly.entity_id
_entity_poly.type
_entity_poly.pdbx_seq_one_letter_code
_entity_poly.pdbx_strand_id
1 'polypeptide(L)'
;MTAYVSWNNTNVSSAGNLSNITSFDIDPILSQEAKTGLILLYTLTIIFSIVGNILVVIVFTKGRRCRTDIRPFLINLAVSDLIMALICMPFTFTFVMTRTWIFSKPMCPIVLFMQHLSVSASVFTNMAIGIDRFLVVTFPLKARMTSRRAKYTLCIIWICSTSLSSVQLVVGRAEDHGVIVDCDEQWPTPGARRTFTMFVLFITYITPLTILAITYSVVSILLWKRTAPGNAHEVRDIQQLKAKRKVIFLVF
;
A
#
# COMPACT_ATOMS: atom_id res chain seq x y z
N MET A 1 6.61 2.88 -14.37
CA MET A 1 6.99 3.83 -15.43
C MET A 1 8.33 4.43 -15.02
N THR A 2 9.39 3.63 -15.16
CA THR A 2 10.77 4.02 -14.85
C THR A 2 11.37 4.58 -16.14
N ALA A 3 11.74 5.86 -16.14
CA ALA A 3 12.49 6.45 -17.23
C ALA A 3 13.93 5.93 -17.15
N TYR A 4 14.33 5.12 -18.12
CA TYR A 4 15.74 4.75 -18.30
C TYR A 4 16.47 5.95 -18.89
N VAL A 5 17.50 6.44 -18.20
CA VAL A 5 18.50 7.33 -18.80
C VAL A 5 19.54 6.43 -19.46
N SER A 6 19.56 6.39 -20.79
CA SER A 6 20.58 5.69 -21.56
C SER A 6 21.82 6.57 -21.68
N TRP A 7 22.92 6.19 -21.02
CA TRP A 7 24.23 6.80 -21.24
C TRP A 7 24.88 6.21 -22.49
N ASN A 8 25.09 7.02 -23.52
CA ASN A 8 25.82 6.62 -24.72
C ASN A 8 27.27 7.11 -24.58
N ASN A 9 28.22 6.19 -24.42
CA ASN A 9 29.65 6.52 -24.37
C ASN A 9 30.14 6.89 -25.77
N THR A 10 30.18 8.19 -26.08
CA THR A 10 30.98 8.67 -27.22
C THR A 10 32.42 8.86 -26.75
N ASN A 11 33.34 8.07 -27.32
CA ASN A 11 34.78 8.26 -27.17
C ASN A 11 35.17 9.61 -27.78
N VAL A 12 35.24 10.66 -26.98
CA VAL A 12 35.77 11.97 -27.40
C VAL A 12 37.29 11.87 -27.46
N SER A 13 37.77 11.49 -28.64
CA SER A 13 39.17 11.62 -29.02
C SER A 13 39.32 13.01 -29.66
N SER A 14 40.33 13.77 -29.20
CA SER A 14 41.03 14.88 -29.87
C SER A 14 40.91 16.23 -29.17
N ALA A 15 42.09 16.84 -29.02
CA ALA A 15 42.42 18.07 -28.33
C ALA A 15 41.60 19.30 -28.78
N GLY A 16 41.10 20.06 -27.79
CA GLY A 16 40.51 21.39 -27.95
C GLY A 16 40.23 22.04 -26.58
N ASN A 17 40.72 23.26 -26.38
CA ASN A 17 40.72 24.12 -25.19
C ASN A 17 39.75 23.82 -24.01
N LEU A 18 40.35 23.75 -22.81
CA LEU A 18 39.76 23.50 -21.48
C LEU A 18 39.09 24.75 -20.84
N SER A 19 38.19 25.44 -21.54
CA SER A 19 37.49 26.59 -20.92
C SER A 19 36.00 26.74 -21.22
N ASN A 20 35.38 25.81 -21.95
CA ASN A 20 33.95 25.87 -22.29
C ASN A 20 33.18 24.59 -21.89
N ILE A 21 33.43 24.04 -20.69
CA ILE A 21 32.61 22.96 -20.12
C ILE A 21 31.90 23.50 -18.87
N THR A 22 31.07 24.52 -19.04
CA THR A 22 30.18 25.02 -17.98
C THR A 22 28.70 24.84 -18.29
N SER A 23 28.35 23.98 -19.25
CA SER A 23 26.95 23.59 -19.46
C SER A 23 26.89 22.16 -19.95
N PHE A 24 26.99 21.21 -19.01
CA PHE A 24 26.40 19.90 -19.24
C PHE A 24 24.88 20.14 -19.19
N ASP A 25 24.30 20.44 -20.36
CA ASP A 25 22.87 20.65 -20.55
C ASP A 25 22.16 19.34 -20.18
N ILE A 26 21.74 19.22 -18.92
CA ILE A 26 20.66 18.33 -18.54
C ILE A 26 19.41 18.97 -19.11
N ASP A 27 19.04 18.58 -20.33
CA ASP A 27 17.78 18.96 -20.96
C ASP A 27 16.65 18.90 -19.91
N PRO A 28 15.80 19.94 -19.79
CA PRO A 28 14.68 19.90 -18.86
C PRO A 28 13.61 18.97 -19.43
N ILE A 29 13.76 17.66 -19.20
CA ILE A 29 12.79 16.61 -19.58
C ILE A 29 11.40 16.89 -18.97
N LEU A 30 11.34 17.70 -17.91
CA LEU A 30 10.12 18.04 -17.20
C LEU A 30 9.84 19.55 -17.32
N SER A 31 8.75 19.90 -18.01
CA SER A 31 8.27 21.28 -18.11
C SER A 31 8.08 21.87 -16.71
N GLN A 32 8.21 23.20 -16.58
CA GLN A 32 8.03 23.87 -15.29
C GLN A 32 6.63 23.65 -14.69
N GLU A 33 5.63 23.53 -15.56
CA GLU A 33 4.26 23.17 -15.20
C GLU A 33 4.20 21.78 -14.58
N ALA A 34 4.86 20.79 -15.20
CA ALA A 34 4.90 19.43 -14.70
C ALA A 34 5.71 19.31 -13.38
N LYS A 35 6.79 20.07 -13.23
CA LYS A 35 7.53 20.19 -11.95
C LYS A 35 6.63 20.72 -10.84
N THR A 36 5.96 21.85 -11.09
CA THR A 36 5.04 22.47 -10.12
C THR A 36 3.90 21.52 -9.77
N GLY A 37 3.31 20.87 -10.78
CA GLY A 37 2.26 19.87 -10.58
C GLY A 37 2.70 18.68 -9.73
N LEU A 38 3.90 18.14 -9.97
CA LEU A 38 4.45 17.05 -9.16
C LEU A 38 4.72 17.48 -7.71
N ILE A 39 5.28 18.68 -7.48
CA ILE A 39 5.51 19.21 -6.13
C ILE A 39 4.19 19.29 -5.36
N LEU A 40 3.16 19.88 -5.98
CA LEU A 40 1.84 20.00 -5.37
C LEU A 40 1.23 18.62 -5.09
N LEU A 41 1.26 17.72 -6.06
CA LEU A 41 0.71 16.37 -5.92
C LEU A 41 1.38 15.60 -4.78
N TYR A 42 2.70 15.53 -4.77
CA TYR A 42 3.44 14.80 -3.73
C TYR A 42 3.20 15.40 -2.34
N THR A 43 3.22 16.74 -2.23
CA THR A 43 2.97 17.42 -0.95
C THR A 43 1.57 17.11 -0.43
N LEU A 44 0.55 17.20 -1.29
CA LEU A 44 -0.83 16.88 -0.91
C LEU A 44 -0.98 15.40 -0.55
N THR A 45 -0.42 14.47 -1.33
CA THR A 45 -0.49 13.03 -1.04
C THR A 45 0.17 12.69 0.30
N ILE A 46 1.33 13.28 0.61
CA ILE A 46 2.01 13.07 1.90
C ILE A 46 1.14 13.60 3.04
N ILE A 47 0.61 14.83 2.93
CA ILE A 47 -0.25 15.42 3.97
C ILE A 47 -1.50 14.56 4.19
N PHE A 48 -2.22 14.22 3.12
CA PHE A 48 -3.44 13.40 3.24
C PHE A 48 -3.15 12.01 3.79
N SER A 49 -2.05 11.38 3.36
CA SER A 49 -1.67 10.07 3.87
C SER A 49 -1.34 10.13 5.36
N ILE A 50 -0.56 11.11 5.80
CA ILE A 50 -0.19 11.26 7.22
C ILE A 50 -1.44 11.56 8.07
N VAL A 51 -2.19 12.60 7.72
CA VAL A 51 -3.37 13.02 8.49
C VAL A 51 -4.43 11.92 8.52
N GLY A 52 -4.73 11.33 7.36
CA GLY A 52 -5.74 10.27 7.22
C GLY A 52 -5.37 9.02 8.01
N ASN A 53 -4.13 8.53 7.88
CA ASN A 53 -3.71 7.31 8.57
C ASN A 53 -3.52 7.52 10.08
N ILE A 54 -3.06 8.69 10.54
CA ILE A 54 -3.06 9.02 11.97
C ILE A 54 -4.49 9.01 12.52
N LEU A 55 -5.44 9.63 11.80
CA LEU A 55 -6.84 9.62 12.20
C LEU A 55 -7.39 8.19 12.30
N VAL A 56 -7.09 7.32 11.33
CA VAL A 56 -7.44 5.90 11.35
C VAL A 56 -6.91 5.22 12.63
N VAL A 57 -5.62 5.41 12.96
CA VAL A 57 -5.03 4.87 14.19
C VAL A 57 -5.78 5.38 15.43
N ILE A 58 -6.06 6.69 15.53
CA ILE A 58 -6.78 7.27 16.66
C ILE A 58 -8.20 6.69 16.79
N VAL A 59 -8.93 6.61 15.68
CA VAL A 59 -10.32 6.12 15.67
C VAL A 59 -10.39 4.65 16.05
N PHE A 60 -9.51 3.79 15.54
CA PHE A 60 -9.57 2.36 15.85
C PHE A 60 -8.97 1.97 17.20
N THR A 61 -8.11 2.82 17.77
CA THR A 61 -7.59 2.63 19.14
C THR A 61 -8.54 3.17 20.21
N LYS A 62 -9.08 4.38 20.03
CA LYS A 62 -9.96 5.04 21.03
C LYS A 62 -11.45 4.79 20.81
N GLY A 63 -11.86 4.44 19.60
CA GLY A 63 -13.27 4.24 19.25
C GLY A 63 -13.88 2.97 19.86
N ARG A 64 -15.07 3.10 20.45
CA ARG A 64 -15.78 1.96 21.08
C ARG A 64 -16.68 1.18 20.11
N ARG A 65 -16.98 1.70 18.91
CA ARG A 65 -18.09 1.22 18.06
C ARG A 65 -17.71 0.29 16.89
N CYS A 66 -16.43 0.01 16.65
CA CYS A 66 -16.00 -0.81 15.51
C CYS A 66 -15.95 -2.31 15.84
N ARG A 67 -16.25 -3.19 14.86
CA ARG A 67 -16.08 -4.66 15.00
C ARG A 67 -14.66 -4.98 15.47
N THR A 68 -14.53 -5.58 16.65
CA THR A 68 -13.26 -5.76 17.37
C THR A 68 -12.22 -6.56 16.58
N ASP A 69 -12.68 -7.47 15.72
CA ASP A 69 -11.82 -8.44 15.05
C ASP A 69 -11.03 -7.86 13.85
N ILE A 70 -11.54 -6.82 13.17
CA ILE A 70 -10.87 -6.20 12.02
C ILE A 70 -9.94 -5.03 12.39
N ARG A 71 -10.16 -4.40 13.55
CA ARG A 71 -9.37 -3.26 14.03
C ARG A 71 -7.85 -3.44 13.88
N PRO A 72 -7.22 -4.57 14.28
CA PRO A 72 -5.77 -4.71 14.17
C PRO A 72 -5.28 -4.66 12.71
N PHE A 73 -6.06 -5.11 11.74
CA PHE A 73 -5.71 -5.02 10.32
C PHE A 73 -5.83 -3.59 9.78
N LEU A 74 -6.85 -2.84 10.21
CA LEU A 74 -7.01 -1.43 9.81
C LEU A 74 -5.90 -0.56 10.38
N ILE A 75 -5.48 -0.83 11.61
CA ILE A 75 -4.30 -0.18 12.21
C ILE A 75 -3.04 -0.59 11.45
N ASN A 76 -2.89 -1.86 11.06
CA ASN A 76 -1.73 -2.32 10.29
C ASN A 76 -1.62 -1.63 8.92
N LEU A 77 -2.74 -1.42 8.21
CA LEU A 77 -2.78 -0.62 6.98
C LEU A 77 -2.28 0.80 7.25
N ALA A 78 -2.84 1.47 8.26
CA ALA A 78 -2.43 2.83 8.59
C ALA A 78 -0.94 2.93 8.96
N VAL A 79 -0.39 1.97 9.70
CA VAL A 79 1.04 1.92 10.02
C VAL A 79 1.88 1.74 8.74
N SER A 80 1.49 0.83 7.86
CA SER A 80 2.20 0.56 6.60
C SER A 80 2.21 1.79 5.69
N ASP A 81 1.09 2.51 5.61
CA ASP A 81 0.94 3.73 4.82
C ASP A 81 1.69 4.92 5.44
N LEU A 82 1.76 5.00 6.78
CA LEU A 82 2.61 6.00 7.47
C LEU A 82 4.10 5.75 7.22
N ILE A 83 4.55 4.49 7.23
CA ILE A 83 5.94 4.14 6.86
C ILE A 83 6.23 4.62 5.43
N MET A 84 5.33 4.36 4.49
CA MET A 84 5.45 4.80 3.09
C MET A 84 5.53 6.33 3.00
N ALA A 85 4.63 7.04 3.68
CA ALA A 85 4.53 8.49 3.62
C ALA A 85 5.68 9.24 4.32
N LEU A 86 6.19 8.71 5.43
CA LEU A 86 7.22 9.36 6.23
C LEU A 86 8.64 8.99 5.79
N ILE A 87 8.86 7.74 5.36
CA ILE A 87 10.21 7.22 5.09
C ILE A 87 10.50 7.12 3.60
N CYS A 88 9.51 6.88 2.75
CA CYS A 88 9.80 6.58 1.35
C CYS A 88 9.45 7.76 0.44
N MET A 89 8.24 8.31 0.57
CA MET A 89 7.79 9.40 -0.30
C MET A 89 8.74 10.61 -0.30
N PRO A 90 9.27 11.11 0.84
CA PRO A 90 10.16 12.27 0.84
C PRO A 90 11.49 12.00 0.11
N PHE A 91 12.08 10.83 0.34
CA PHE A 91 13.37 10.46 -0.26
C PHE A 91 13.22 10.23 -1.76
N THR A 92 12.19 9.47 -2.17
CA THR A 92 11.88 9.25 -3.58
C THR A 92 11.53 10.56 -4.29
N PHE A 93 10.77 11.45 -3.64
CA PHE A 93 10.46 12.76 -4.18
C PHE A 93 11.70 13.61 -4.41
N THR A 94 12.58 13.72 -3.41
CA THR A 94 13.85 14.45 -3.55
C THR A 94 14.70 13.87 -4.66
N PHE A 95 14.82 12.54 -4.76
CA PHE A 95 15.55 11.87 -5.83
C PHE A 95 14.96 12.20 -7.22
N VAL A 96 13.63 12.16 -7.37
CA VAL A 96 12.94 12.54 -8.62
C VAL A 96 13.19 14.00 -8.99
N MET A 97 13.21 14.91 -8.01
CA MET A 97 13.38 16.35 -8.25
C MET A 97 14.83 16.74 -8.55
N THR A 98 15.78 16.15 -7.84
CA THR A 98 17.20 16.47 -7.96
C THR A 98 17.90 15.64 -9.05
N ARG A 99 17.27 14.56 -9.53
CA ARG A 99 17.82 13.62 -10.52
C ARG A 99 19.12 12.93 -10.06
N THR A 100 19.44 13.02 -8.78
CA THR A 100 20.65 12.45 -8.20
C THR A 100 20.35 12.07 -6.75
N TRP A 101 20.92 10.96 -6.28
CA TRP A 101 20.74 10.48 -4.93
C TRP A 101 21.62 11.29 -3.98
N ILE A 102 21.05 12.33 -3.38
CA ILE A 102 21.77 13.23 -2.48
C ILE A 102 21.92 12.70 -1.04
N PHE A 103 21.29 11.58 -0.73
CA PHE A 103 21.32 11.01 0.61
C PHE A 103 22.53 10.06 0.78
N SER A 104 22.78 9.63 2.02
CA SER A 104 23.85 8.66 2.28
C SER A 104 23.65 7.35 1.48
N LYS A 105 24.75 6.71 1.08
CA LYS A 105 24.73 5.44 0.33
C LYS A 105 23.87 4.34 0.95
N PRO A 106 23.88 4.07 2.28
CA PRO A 106 23.03 3.03 2.87
C PRO A 106 21.54 3.38 2.87
N MET A 107 21.16 4.66 2.71
CA MET A 107 19.74 5.03 2.65
C MET A 107 19.06 4.50 1.40
N CYS A 108 19.78 4.32 0.29
CA CYS A 108 19.20 3.81 -0.96
C CYS A 108 18.55 2.42 -0.79
N PRO A 109 19.28 1.36 -0.38
CA PRO A 109 18.68 0.06 -0.13
C PRO A 109 17.63 0.07 0.99
N ILE A 110 17.79 0.92 2.01
CA ILE A 110 16.82 1.04 3.10
C ILE A 110 15.48 1.61 2.60
N VAL A 111 15.51 2.66 1.78
CA VAL A 111 14.29 3.26 1.21
C VAL A 111 13.62 2.28 0.26
N LEU A 112 14.38 1.61 -0.61
CA LEU A 112 13.85 0.57 -1.52
C LEU A 112 13.20 -0.59 -0.75
N PHE A 113 13.83 -1.03 0.35
CA PHE A 113 13.29 -2.04 1.26
C PHE A 113 12.00 -1.58 1.93
N MET A 114 11.98 -0.40 2.54
CA MET A 114 10.81 0.13 3.24
C MET A 114 9.63 0.33 2.28
N GLN A 115 9.90 0.76 1.04
CA GLN A 115 8.89 0.88 0.00
C GLN A 115 8.25 -0.47 -0.34
N HIS A 116 9.05 -1.50 -0.60
CA HIS A 116 8.52 -2.84 -0.87
C HIS A 116 7.82 -3.44 0.35
N LEU A 117 8.32 -3.17 1.56
CA LEU A 117 7.76 -3.66 2.81
C LEU A 117 6.37 -3.11 3.04
N SER A 118 6.21 -1.78 2.97
CA SER A 118 4.93 -1.10 3.11
C SER A 118 3.90 -1.58 2.10
N VAL A 119 4.27 -1.64 0.82
CA VAL A 119 3.34 -2.08 -0.24
C VAL A 119 2.90 -3.53 -0.01
N SER A 120 3.85 -4.42 0.28
CA SER A 120 3.56 -5.84 0.51
C SER A 120 2.70 -6.04 1.76
N ALA A 121 3.01 -5.34 2.86
CA ALA A 121 2.24 -5.43 4.10
C ALA A 121 0.80 -4.94 3.90
N SER A 122 0.60 -3.82 3.19
CA SER A 122 -0.73 -3.30 2.88
C SER A 122 -1.54 -4.24 2.00
N VAL A 123 -0.94 -4.77 0.93
CA VAL A 123 -1.61 -5.69 0.00
C VAL A 123 -2.00 -7.00 0.68
N PHE A 124 -1.09 -7.61 1.45
CA PHE A 124 -1.38 -8.85 2.18
C PHE A 124 -2.45 -8.63 3.26
N THR A 125 -2.44 -7.46 3.90
CA THR A 125 -3.49 -7.05 4.85
C THR A 125 -4.85 -6.93 4.17
N ASN A 126 -4.91 -6.29 3.01
CA ASN A 126 -6.14 -6.16 2.23
C ASN A 126 -6.71 -7.52 1.84
N MET A 127 -5.85 -8.46 1.39
CA MET A 127 -6.28 -9.84 1.12
C MET A 127 -6.85 -10.51 2.37
N ALA A 128 -6.18 -10.40 3.52
CA ALA A 128 -6.67 -10.98 4.77
C ALA A 128 -8.05 -10.42 5.17
N ILE A 129 -8.25 -9.10 5.01
CA ILE A 129 -9.55 -8.45 5.22
C ILE A 129 -10.60 -8.99 4.25
N GLY A 130 -10.29 -9.08 2.96
CA GLY A 130 -11.21 -9.59 1.94
C GLY A 130 -11.66 -11.02 2.23
N ILE A 131 -10.71 -11.89 2.60
CA ILE A 131 -10.98 -13.29 2.98
C ILE A 131 -11.82 -13.36 4.25
N ASP A 132 -11.50 -12.60 5.31
CA ASP A 132 -12.32 -12.54 6.53
C ASP A 132 -13.76 -12.13 6.20
N ARG A 133 -13.94 -11.10 5.36
CA ARG A 133 -15.26 -10.61 4.95
C ARG A 133 -16.04 -11.67 4.19
N PHE A 134 -15.39 -12.35 3.25
CA PHE A 134 -15.99 -13.48 2.53
C PHE A 134 -16.44 -14.58 3.49
N LEU A 135 -15.58 -15.00 4.42
CA LEU A 135 -15.89 -16.08 5.36
C LEU A 135 -17.04 -15.71 6.32
N VAL A 136 -17.04 -14.50 6.88
CA VAL A 136 -18.09 -14.00 7.78
C VAL A 136 -19.45 -13.93 7.07
N VAL A 137 -19.46 -13.50 5.81
CA VAL A 137 -20.68 -13.30 5.03
C VAL A 137 -21.24 -14.64 4.56
N THR A 138 -20.40 -15.55 4.08
CA THR A 138 -20.80 -16.88 3.58
C THR A 138 -21.08 -17.89 4.70
N PHE A 139 -20.31 -17.87 5.80
CA PHE A 139 -20.38 -18.85 6.90
C PHE A 139 -20.63 -18.19 8.27
N PRO A 140 -21.80 -17.56 8.49
CA PRO A 140 -22.06 -16.71 9.66
C PRO A 140 -22.00 -17.43 11.02
N LEU A 141 -22.14 -18.76 11.05
CA LEU A 141 -22.12 -19.58 12.29
C LEU A 141 -20.77 -20.24 12.59
N LYS A 142 -19.79 -20.20 11.68
CA LYS A 142 -18.49 -20.90 11.84
C LYS A 142 -17.26 -19.99 11.70
N ALA A 143 -17.39 -18.79 11.13
CA ALA A 143 -16.25 -17.99 10.73
C ALA A 143 -16.20 -16.60 11.39
N ARG A 144 -15.81 -16.55 12.67
CA ARG A 144 -15.35 -15.29 13.29
C ARG A 144 -13.85 -15.34 13.52
N MET A 145 -13.16 -14.31 13.07
CA MET A 145 -11.73 -14.15 13.34
C MET A 145 -11.53 -13.81 14.81
N THR A 146 -10.85 -14.68 15.53
CA THR A 146 -10.50 -14.43 16.94
C THR A 146 -9.27 -13.52 17.02
N SER A 147 -9.09 -12.80 18.13
CA SER A 147 -7.91 -11.95 18.34
C SER A 147 -6.59 -12.72 18.21
N ARG A 148 -6.59 -14.00 18.62
CA ARG A 148 -5.44 -14.91 18.45
C ARG A 148 -5.13 -15.15 16.97
N ARG A 149 -6.15 -15.46 16.15
CA ARG A 149 -5.98 -15.64 14.70
C ARG A 149 -5.51 -14.35 14.03
N ALA A 150 -6.07 -13.20 14.39
CA ALA A 150 -5.65 -11.90 13.87
C ALA A 150 -4.16 -11.63 14.14
N LYS A 151 -3.68 -11.88 15.36
CA LYS A 151 -2.26 -11.75 15.71
C LYS A 151 -1.37 -12.67 14.88
N TYR A 152 -1.74 -13.94 14.73
CA TYR A 152 -1.00 -14.89 13.90
C TYR A 152 -0.96 -14.46 12.43
N THR A 153 -2.09 -14.03 11.86
CA THR A 153 -2.13 -13.55 10.47
C THR A 153 -1.24 -12.33 10.28
N LEU A 154 -1.23 -11.38 11.22
CA LEU A 154 -0.33 -10.22 11.15
C LEU A 154 1.14 -10.63 11.22
N CYS A 155 1.51 -11.57 12.10
CA CYS A 155 2.87 -12.09 12.14
C CYS A 155 3.29 -12.70 10.79
N ILE A 156 2.41 -13.49 10.17
CA ILE A 156 2.65 -14.07 8.84
C ILE A 156 2.82 -12.97 7.79
N ILE A 157 1.94 -11.96 7.79
CA ILE A 157 2.03 -10.81 6.87
C ILE A 157 3.41 -10.16 6.98
N TRP A 158 3.84 -9.79 8.18
CA TRP A 158 5.13 -9.14 8.39
C TRP A 158 6.32 -10.01 7.98
N ILE A 159 6.29 -11.32 8.28
CA ILE A 159 7.34 -12.25 7.85
C ILE A 159 7.39 -12.33 6.33
N CYS A 160 6.26 -12.52 5.65
CA CYS A 160 6.20 -12.60 4.19
C CYS A 160 6.63 -11.29 3.53
N SER A 161 6.14 -10.14 4.01
CA SER A 161 6.49 -8.83 3.47
C SER A 161 7.98 -8.50 3.68
N THR A 162 8.53 -8.81 4.86
CA THR A 162 9.96 -8.62 5.14
C THR A 162 10.82 -9.54 4.28
N SER A 163 10.44 -10.81 4.15
CA SER A 163 11.16 -11.78 3.33
C SER A 163 11.22 -11.34 1.87
N LEU A 164 10.08 -10.91 1.31
CA LEU A 164 10.00 -10.41 -0.06
C LEU A 164 10.84 -9.15 -0.26
N SER A 165 10.77 -8.23 0.70
CA SER A 165 11.44 -6.92 0.60
C SER A 165 12.94 -7.00 0.85
N SER A 166 13.41 -8.01 1.60
CA SER A 166 14.82 -8.18 1.95
C SER A 166 15.76 -8.23 0.75
N VAL A 167 15.27 -8.69 -0.40
CA VAL A 167 16.00 -8.68 -1.67
C VAL A 167 16.49 -7.27 -2.01
N GLN A 168 15.71 -6.23 -1.72
CA GLN A 168 16.08 -4.83 -1.98
C GLN A 168 17.27 -4.36 -1.14
N LEU A 169 17.48 -4.93 0.05
CA LEU A 169 18.70 -4.66 0.83
C LEU A 169 19.94 -5.26 0.17
N VAL A 170 19.77 -6.37 -0.57
CA VAL A 170 20.85 -7.07 -1.26
C VAL A 170 21.15 -6.43 -2.61
N VAL A 171 20.14 -6.03 -3.38
CA VAL A 171 20.32 -5.51 -4.75
C VAL A 171 20.38 -3.98 -4.83
N GLY A 172 19.77 -3.25 -3.89
CA GLY A 172 19.72 -1.79 -3.93
C GLY A 172 21.09 -1.16 -3.68
N ARG A 173 21.53 -0.26 -4.57
CA ARG A 173 22.84 0.41 -4.48
C ARG A 173 22.74 1.86 -4.89
N ALA A 174 23.48 2.70 -4.16
CA ALA A 174 23.76 4.07 -4.56
C ALA A 174 25.10 4.10 -5.32
N GLU A 175 25.05 4.20 -6.65
CA GLU A 175 26.22 4.18 -7.53
C GLU A 175 26.60 5.57 -7.98
N ASP A 176 27.90 5.88 -7.92
CA ASP A 176 28.44 7.19 -8.28
C ASP A 176 28.99 7.15 -9.70
N HIS A 177 28.38 7.92 -10.60
CA HIS A 177 28.80 8.08 -11.99
C HIS A 177 29.54 9.42 -12.21
N GLY A 178 30.14 9.97 -11.15
CA GLY A 178 30.93 11.21 -11.16
C GLY A 178 30.08 12.45 -10.94
N VAL A 179 29.17 12.75 -11.88
CA VAL A 179 28.29 13.94 -11.78
C VAL A 179 26.97 13.61 -11.08
N ILE A 180 26.50 12.38 -11.21
CA ILE A 180 25.21 11.91 -10.71
C ILE A 180 25.42 10.64 -9.90
N VAL A 181 24.78 10.58 -8.74
CA VAL A 181 24.66 9.35 -7.97
C VAL A 181 23.28 8.75 -8.27
N ASP A 182 23.22 7.52 -8.76
CA ASP A 182 21.95 6.83 -9.01
C ASP A 182 21.61 5.89 -7.86
N CYS A 183 20.32 5.70 -7.59
CA CYS A 183 19.81 4.70 -6.64
C CYS A 183 18.89 3.74 -7.38
N ASP A 184 19.45 2.60 -7.82
CA ASP A 184 18.71 1.55 -8.54
C ASP A 184 19.08 0.15 -8.01
N GLU A 185 18.30 -0.83 -8.46
CA GLU A 185 18.54 -2.24 -8.23
C GLU A 185 19.64 -2.78 -9.14
N GLN A 186 20.73 -3.25 -8.53
CA GLN A 186 21.81 -3.93 -9.24
C GLN A 186 21.60 -5.43 -9.23
N TRP A 187 21.30 -5.97 -10.41
CA TRP A 187 21.11 -7.39 -10.63
C TRP A 187 22.29 -7.98 -11.38
N PRO A 188 22.74 -9.21 -11.04
CA PRO A 188 23.87 -9.85 -11.71
C PRO A 188 23.59 -10.12 -13.19
N THR A 189 22.32 -10.32 -13.56
CA THR A 189 21.90 -10.45 -14.96
C THR A 189 20.55 -9.75 -15.18
N PRO A 190 20.27 -9.25 -16.40
CA PRO A 190 18.96 -8.71 -16.75
C PRO A 190 17.83 -9.74 -16.58
N GLY A 191 18.13 -11.03 -16.78
CA GLY A 191 17.20 -12.13 -16.55
C GLY A 191 16.76 -12.25 -15.09
N ALA A 192 17.69 -12.06 -14.14
CA ALA A 192 17.36 -12.08 -12.71
C ALA A 192 16.44 -10.92 -12.31
N ARG A 193 16.72 -9.69 -12.77
CA ARG A 193 15.85 -8.52 -12.57
C ARG A 193 14.44 -8.81 -13.07
N ARG A 194 14.32 -9.24 -14.33
CA ARG A 194 13.02 -9.54 -14.95
C ARG A 194 12.25 -10.63 -14.19
N THR A 195 12.92 -11.73 -13.83
CA THR A 195 12.29 -12.83 -13.08
C THR A 195 11.77 -12.35 -11.73
N PHE A 196 12.56 -11.58 -10.99
CA PHE A 196 12.12 -11.04 -9.70
C PHE A 196 10.98 -10.04 -9.86
N THR A 197 11.05 -9.12 -10.82
CA THR A 197 9.96 -8.18 -11.12
C THR A 197 8.67 -8.92 -11.44
N MET A 198 8.72 -9.97 -12.27
CA MET A 198 7.54 -10.79 -12.58
C MET A 198 7.02 -11.52 -11.34
N PHE A 199 7.90 -12.11 -10.54
CA PHE A 199 7.52 -12.76 -9.29
C PHE A 199 6.80 -11.80 -8.33
N VAL A 200 7.36 -10.61 -8.09
CA VAL A 200 6.73 -9.56 -7.28
C VAL A 200 5.38 -9.16 -7.87
N LEU A 201 5.30 -8.90 -9.19
CA LEU A 201 4.05 -8.57 -9.88
C LEU A 201 2.95 -9.61 -9.62
N PHE A 202 3.25 -10.90 -9.73
CA PHE A 202 2.26 -11.94 -9.47
C PHE A 202 1.80 -11.93 -8.01
N ILE A 203 2.75 -11.88 -7.08
CA ILE A 203 2.47 -12.01 -5.64
C ILE A 203 1.80 -10.77 -5.04
N THR A 204 2.20 -9.57 -5.44
CA THR A 204 1.74 -8.30 -4.83
C THR A 204 0.71 -7.56 -5.68
N TYR A 205 0.42 -8.02 -6.91
CA TYR A 205 -0.57 -7.38 -7.77
C TYR A 205 -1.61 -8.36 -8.31
N ILE A 206 -1.22 -9.38 -9.07
CA ILE A 206 -2.17 -10.28 -9.76
C ILE A 206 -2.97 -11.14 -8.78
N THR A 207 -2.28 -11.88 -7.90
CA THR A 207 -2.94 -12.74 -6.90
C THR A 207 -3.83 -11.94 -5.95
N PRO A 208 -3.39 -10.80 -5.39
CA PRO A 208 -4.23 -9.96 -4.55
C PRO A 208 -5.45 -9.42 -5.28
N LEU A 209 -5.31 -8.91 -6.49
CA LEU A 209 -6.44 -8.37 -7.25
C LEU A 209 -7.49 -9.43 -7.56
N THR A 210 -7.06 -10.64 -7.94
CA THR A 210 -7.99 -11.74 -8.21
C THR A 210 -8.74 -12.17 -6.95
N ILE A 211 -8.04 -12.34 -5.82
CA ILE A 211 -8.67 -12.69 -4.53
C ILE A 211 -9.64 -11.59 -4.09
N LEU A 212 -9.24 -10.32 -4.16
CA LEU A 212 -10.09 -9.20 -3.77
C LEU A 212 -11.31 -9.08 -4.69
N ALA A 213 -11.13 -9.22 -6.00
CA ALA A 213 -12.24 -9.18 -6.95
C ALA A 213 -13.27 -10.27 -6.66
N ILE A 214 -12.82 -11.52 -6.45
CA ILE A 214 -13.72 -12.64 -6.16
C ILE A 214 -14.42 -12.43 -4.81
N THR A 215 -13.66 -12.15 -3.75
CA THR A 215 -14.20 -12.04 -2.39
C THR A 215 -15.19 -10.87 -2.28
N TYR A 216 -14.85 -9.69 -2.79
CA TYR A 216 -15.76 -8.53 -2.76
C TYR A 216 -16.97 -8.71 -3.67
N SER A 217 -16.84 -9.37 -4.83
CA SER A 217 -18.00 -9.67 -5.68
C SER A 217 -19.00 -10.57 -4.97
N VAL A 218 -18.53 -11.67 -4.35
CA VAL A 218 -19.41 -12.57 -3.60
C VAL A 218 -20.05 -11.88 -2.41
N VAL A 219 -19.26 -11.12 -1.63
CA VAL A 219 -19.78 -10.34 -0.49
C VAL A 219 -20.87 -9.37 -0.96
N SER A 220 -20.64 -8.65 -2.05
CA SER A 220 -21.59 -7.66 -2.57
C SER A 220 -22.90 -8.31 -3.04
N ILE A 221 -22.82 -9.42 -3.79
CA ILE A 221 -24.00 -10.17 -4.24
C ILE A 221 -24.77 -10.73 -3.05
N LEU A 222 -24.09 -11.33 -2.07
CA LEU A 222 -24.76 -11.94 -0.92
C LEU A 222 -25.39 -10.89 0.00
N LEU A 223 -24.76 -9.72 0.15
CA LEU A 223 -25.35 -8.60 0.88
C LEU A 223 -26.55 -8.00 0.14
N TRP A 224 -26.50 -7.91 -1.19
CA TRP A 224 -27.64 -7.42 -1.99
C TRP A 224 -28.84 -8.37 -1.94
N LYS A 225 -28.58 -9.69 -1.97
CA LYS A 225 -29.62 -10.72 -1.88
C LYS A 225 -30.22 -10.85 -0.48
N ARG A 226 -29.51 -10.42 0.55
CA ARG A 226 -30.03 -10.42 1.92
C ARG A 226 -30.94 -9.21 2.10
N THR A 227 -32.24 -9.45 2.12
CA THR A 227 -33.21 -8.48 2.64
C THR A 227 -32.76 -8.04 4.03
N ALA A 228 -32.59 -6.73 4.26
CA ALA A 228 -32.14 -6.21 5.54
C ALA A 228 -33.02 -6.80 6.67
N PRO A 229 -32.44 -7.32 7.77
CA PRO A 229 -33.21 -7.77 8.92
C PRO A 229 -33.88 -6.54 9.52
N GLY A 230 -35.13 -6.31 9.14
CA GLY A 230 -35.80 -5.02 9.29
C GLY A 230 -36.78 -4.68 8.17
N ASN A 231 -36.86 -5.44 7.08
CA ASN A 231 -38.09 -5.43 6.29
C ASN A 231 -39.20 -5.92 7.20
N ALA A 232 -40.15 -5.04 7.53
CA ALA A 232 -41.30 -5.34 8.37
C ALA A 232 -41.88 -6.68 7.91
N HIS A 233 -41.69 -7.73 8.68
CA HIS A 233 -42.45 -8.93 8.47
C HIS A 233 -43.81 -8.54 9.04
N GLU A 234 -44.67 -7.99 8.20
CA GLU A 234 -45.97 -7.41 8.59
C GLU A 234 -46.70 -8.34 9.56
N VAL A 235 -46.63 -9.65 9.28
CA VAL A 235 -47.18 -10.71 10.14
C VAL A 235 -46.52 -10.77 11.54
N ARG A 236 -45.20 -10.64 11.66
CA ARG A 236 -44.47 -10.69 12.94
C ARG A 236 -44.65 -9.40 13.75
N ASP A 237 -44.67 -8.25 13.09
CA ASP A 237 -44.88 -6.95 13.73
C ASP A 237 -46.34 -6.79 14.20
N ILE A 238 -47.31 -7.26 13.40
CA ILE A 238 -48.73 -7.38 13.82
C ILE A 238 -48.87 -8.36 14.98
N GLN A 239 -48.17 -9.50 14.98
CA GLN A 239 -48.20 -10.44 16.11
C GLN A 239 -47.61 -9.81 17.38
N GLN A 240 -46.52 -9.05 17.28
CA GLN A 240 -45.94 -8.33 18.42
C GLN A 240 -46.85 -7.22 18.94
N LEU A 241 -47.53 -6.47 18.06
CA LEU A 241 -48.53 -5.47 18.45
C LEU A 241 -49.74 -6.12 19.12
N LYS A 242 -50.25 -7.24 18.58
CA LYS A 242 -51.35 -8.01 19.20
C LYS A 242 -50.95 -8.54 20.58
N ALA A 243 -49.74 -9.06 20.72
CA ALA A 243 -49.23 -9.55 22.01
C ALA A 243 -49.11 -8.41 23.03
N LYS A 244 -48.57 -7.25 22.64
CA LYS A 244 -48.47 -6.07 23.52
C LYS A 244 -49.84 -5.53 23.93
N ARG A 245 -50.84 -5.52 23.02
CA ARG A 245 -52.22 -5.12 23.35
C ARG A 245 -52.89 -6.07 24.35
N LYS A 246 -52.65 -7.38 24.23
CA LYS A 246 -53.16 -8.38 25.20
C LYS A 246 -52.56 -8.19 26.59
N VAL A 247 -51.28 -7.84 26.68
CA VAL A 247 -50.62 -7.56 27.97
C VAL A 247 -51.21 -6.33 28.64
N ILE A 248 -51.48 -5.25 27.87
CA ILE A 248 -52.12 -4.04 28.43
C ILE A 248 -53.53 -4.33 28.95
N PHE A 249 -54.30 -5.16 28.24
CA PHE A 249 -55.65 -5.55 28.66
C PHE A 249 -55.68 -6.51 29.85
N LEU A 250 -54.53 -7.09 30.24
CA LEU A 250 -54.41 -7.96 31.43
C LEU A 250 -54.05 -7.15 32.69
N VAL A 251 -53.66 -5.89 32.53
CA VAL A 251 -53.20 -4.99 33.61
C VAL A 251 -54.31 -4.03 34.08
N PHE A 252 -55.46 -4.03 33.42
CA PHE A 252 -56.70 -3.36 33.83
C PHE A 252 -57.79 -4.40 34.08
#